data_AF-A0A351AV10-F1
#
_entry.id   AF-A0A351AV10-F1
#
_cell.length_a   1.000
_cell.length_b   1.000
_cell.length_c   1.000
_cell.angle_alpha   90.00
_cell.angle_beta   90.00
_cell.angle_gamma   90.00
#
_symmetry.space_group_name_H-M   'P 1'
#
loop_
_entity.id
_entity.type
_entity.pdbx_description
1 polymer ?
#
loop_
_entity_poly.entity_id
_entity_poly.type
_entity_poly.pdbx_seq_one_letter_code
_entity_poly.pdbx_strand_id
1 'polypeptide(L)'
;MFLKSKRFLSLFLCAVLTLAAFSPVFGEISSESTGTKFFSDIDTEKVIAFLQQPAGDTGYCNGEMLCLAYGYGPVTYNGEFNDSFFQVEYADPQDPNATDRLLYTNFAIRRVPFDRASGEKSYFEDVIVDFYGTFDLSGSTLVSLGTPFSTTHITEIELSNCERLVILDFSNQPYCTQARALNCPNLRGVNLSGVYTNIEVQPRLFSRPVRLNTLGSGTVSFVYGESGTEIGGETETGSVGAQGENFLGWYSEGSIHSAEADFEITDGISATACFAGDSNADGSITMQDAIAALRAAVGVTDMNSIDFAMADVDCSGNIGIPDALAIARLCMGVL
;
A
#
# COMPACT_ATOMS: atom_id res chain seq x y z
N MET A 1 -34.43 26.73 -27.07
CA MET A 1 -33.93 25.71 -26.12
C MET A 1 -32.53 26.01 -25.55
N PHE A 2 -31.81 27.06 -26.01
CA PHE A 2 -30.42 27.36 -25.61
C PHE A 2 -30.21 28.32 -24.42
N LEU A 3 -31.27 28.96 -23.88
CA LEU A 3 -31.11 29.94 -22.77
C LEU A 3 -31.17 29.33 -21.35
N LYS A 4 -31.68 28.11 -21.16
CA LYS A 4 -31.76 27.47 -19.83
C LYS A 4 -30.43 26.86 -19.37
N SER A 5 -29.56 26.46 -20.28
CA SER A 5 -28.27 25.82 -19.97
C SER A 5 -27.24 26.78 -19.36
N LYS A 6 -27.20 28.05 -19.77
CA LYS A 6 -26.23 29.03 -19.24
C LYS A 6 -26.44 29.37 -17.77
N ARG A 7 -27.69 29.34 -17.29
CA ARG A 7 -28.00 29.59 -15.87
C ARG A 7 -27.58 28.42 -14.99
N PHE A 8 -27.72 27.19 -15.47
CA PHE A 8 -27.23 26.00 -14.77
C PHE A 8 -25.70 25.95 -14.71
N LEU A 9 -25.01 26.29 -15.80
CA LEU A 9 -23.55 26.32 -15.81
C LEU A 9 -23.00 27.40 -14.86
N SER A 10 -23.63 28.57 -14.80
CA SER A 10 -23.24 29.65 -13.88
C SER A 10 -23.48 29.28 -12.41
N LEU A 11 -24.57 28.58 -12.09
CA LEU A 11 -24.85 28.10 -10.74
C LEU A 11 -23.89 26.98 -10.33
N PHE A 12 -23.55 26.08 -11.25
CA PHE A 12 -22.60 25.00 -11.01
C PHE A 12 -21.17 25.54 -10.82
N LEU A 13 -20.76 26.51 -11.63
CA LEU A 13 -19.46 27.17 -11.48
C LEU A 13 -19.37 27.96 -10.16
N CYS A 14 -20.47 28.59 -9.75
CA CYS A 14 -20.52 29.32 -8.47
C CYS A 14 -20.48 28.34 -7.28
N ALA A 15 -21.15 27.18 -7.37
CA ALA A 15 -21.09 26.12 -6.36
C ALA A 15 -19.68 25.51 -6.23
N VAL A 16 -19.01 25.25 -7.36
CA VAL A 16 -17.61 24.77 -7.40
C VAL A 16 -16.64 25.83 -6.87
N LEU A 17 -16.86 27.11 -7.17
CA LEU A 17 -16.04 28.20 -6.62
C LEU A 17 -16.31 28.43 -5.12
N THR A 18 -17.51 28.20 -4.62
CA THR A 18 -17.77 28.22 -3.17
C THR A 18 -17.17 27.00 -2.47
N LEU A 19 -17.20 25.81 -3.07
CA LEU A 19 -16.53 24.61 -2.54
C LEU A 19 -14.99 24.74 -2.57
N ALA A 20 -14.44 25.43 -3.57
CA ALA A 20 -13.01 25.77 -3.63
C ALA A 20 -12.62 26.94 -2.69
N ALA A 21 -13.57 27.77 -2.26
CA ALA A 21 -13.36 28.82 -1.26
C ALA A 21 -13.55 28.34 0.18
N PHE A 22 -14.16 27.16 0.37
CA PHE A 22 -14.19 26.41 1.62
C PHE A 22 -13.27 25.18 1.55
N SER A 23 -12.08 25.34 0.96
CA SER A 23 -10.94 24.63 1.55
C SER A 23 -11.01 24.93 3.05
N PRO A 24 -10.94 23.95 3.96
CA PRO A 24 -10.53 24.28 5.30
C PRO A 24 -9.19 24.99 5.09
N VAL A 25 -9.17 26.30 5.33
CA VAL A 25 -7.98 26.92 5.89
C VAL A 25 -7.78 26.10 7.16
N PHE A 26 -7.03 25.00 7.04
CA PHE A 26 -6.23 24.53 8.13
C PHE A 26 -5.49 25.80 8.52
N GLY A 27 -5.96 26.41 9.61
CA GLY A 27 -5.16 27.40 10.27
C GLY A 27 -3.79 26.75 10.36
N GLU A 28 -2.77 27.46 9.88
CA GLU A 28 -1.42 27.23 10.33
C GLU A 28 -1.55 27.10 11.85
N ILE A 29 -1.57 25.86 12.34
CA ILE A 29 -1.02 25.57 13.65
C ILE A 29 0.47 25.73 13.38
N SER A 30 0.92 26.98 13.26
CA SER A 30 2.20 27.32 13.81
C SER A 30 2.01 27.03 15.29
N SER A 31 2.25 25.77 15.68
CA SER A 31 2.83 25.58 16.98
C SER A 31 4.09 26.43 16.91
N GLU A 32 4.04 27.61 17.52
CA GLU A 32 5.26 28.16 18.10
C GLU A 32 5.69 27.08 19.08
N SER A 33 6.43 26.07 18.57
CA SER A 33 7.04 25.07 19.42
C SER A 33 8.08 25.85 20.20
N THR A 34 7.76 26.14 21.45
CA THR A 34 8.76 26.34 22.48
C THR A 34 9.55 25.04 22.61
N GLY A 35 10.49 24.81 21.70
CA GLY A 35 11.29 23.58 21.63
C GLY A 35 11.75 23.31 20.20
N THR A 36 13.05 23.17 20.03
CA THR A 36 13.77 22.74 18.82
C THR A 36 12.97 21.75 17.97
N LYS A 37 12.71 22.09 16.71
CA LYS A 37 12.04 21.20 15.77
C LYS A 37 13.01 20.11 15.34
N PHE A 38 12.78 18.90 15.84
CA PHE A 38 13.64 17.74 15.61
C PHE A 38 13.42 17.15 14.22
N PHE A 39 12.16 16.92 13.79
CA PHE A 39 11.84 16.30 12.50
C PHE A 39 11.40 17.30 11.41
N SER A 40 11.44 16.86 10.15
CA SER A 40 10.88 17.63 9.04
C SER A 40 9.35 17.80 9.18
N ASP A 41 8.79 18.85 8.57
CA ASP A 41 7.33 19.09 8.56
C ASP A 41 6.56 17.92 7.99
N ILE A 42 7.05 17.36 6.89
CA ILE A 42 6.39 16.26 6.20
C ILE A 42 6.40 14.98 7.02
N ASP A 43 7.50 14.65 7.71
CA ASP A 43 7.56 13.51 8.61
C ASP A 43 6.57 13.68 9.77
N THR A 44 6.52 14.89 10.32
CA THR A 44 5.62 15.24 11.42
C THR A 44 4.16 15.06 11.01
N GLU A 45 3.78 15.63 9.87
CA GLU A 45 2.43 15.55 9.31
C GLU A 45 2.02 14.10 9.04
N LYS A 46 2.87 13.33 8.34
CA LYS A 46 2.56 11.96 7.92
C LYS A 46 2.46 10.99 9.10
N VAL A 47 3.36 11.09 10.08
CA VAL A 47 3.30 10.25 11.28
C VAL A 47 2.08 10.59 12.12
N ILE A 48 1.76 11.87 12.33
CA ILE A 48 0.54 12.26 13.05
C ILE A 48 -0.70 11.75 12.32
N ALA A 49 -0.77 11.93 11.00
CA ALA A 49 -1.91 11.47 10.20
C ALA A 49 -2.12 9.96 10.35
N PHE A 50 -1.04 9.16 10.29
CA PHE A 50 -1.10 7.71 10.51
C PHE A 50 -1.58 7.35 11.92
N LEU A 51 -1.08 8.03 12.95
CA LEU A 51 -1.49 7.79 14.34
C LEU A 51 -2.93 8.24 14.63
N GLN A 52 -3.47 9.17 13.86
CA GLN A 52 -4.87 9.58 13.97
C GLN A 52 -5.85 8.64 13.26
N GLN A 53 -5.37 7.72 12.42
CA GLN A 53 -6.25 6.78 11.73
C GLN A 53 -7.01 5.89 12.73
N PRO A 54 -8.30 5.58 12.47
CA PRO A 54 -9.05 4.62 13.25
C PRO A 54 -8.36 3.25 13.25
N ALA A 55 -8.21 2.66 14.44
CA ALA A 55 -7.66 1.33 14.65
C ALA A 55 -8.73 0.25 14.44
N GLY A 56 -9.24 0.15 13.21
CA GLY A 56 -10.35 -0.75 12.87
C GLY A 56 -11.61 -0.49 13.73
N ASP A 57 -12.23 -1.56 14.21
CA ASP A 57 -13.44 -1.52 15.05
C ASP A 57 -13.15 -1.46 16.56
N THR A 58 -11.90 -1.18 16.95
CA THR A 58 -11.50 -1.16 18.38
C THR A 58 -12.09 0.02 19.15
N GLY A 59 -12.55 1.07 18.44
CA GLY A 59 -13.00 2.33 19.02
C GLY A 59 -11.87 3.30 19.39
N TYR A 60 -10.62 2.97 19.02
CA TYR A 60 -9.43 3.79 19.25
C TYR A 60 -8.80 4.23 17.92
N CYS A 61 -7.88 5.19 17.96
CA CYS A 61 -6.94 5.47 16.87
C CYS A 61 -5.58 4.77 17.09
N ASN A 62 -4.74 4.69 16.05
CA ASN A 62 -3.41 4.08 16.12
C ASN A 62 -2.52 4.67 17.23
N GLY A 63 -2.60 5.98 17.50
CA GLY A 63 -1.90 6.66 18.59
C GLY A 63 -2.42 6.28 19.98
N GLU A 64 -3.72 6.01 20.12
CA GLU A 64 -4.29 5.51 21.37
C GLU A 64 -3.90 4.05 21.60
N MET A 65 -3.86 3.22 20.53
CA MET A 65 -3.33 1.86 20.58
C MET A 65 -1.87 1.85 21.05
N LEU A 66 -1.07 2.81 20.57
CA LEU A 66 0.30 3.02 21.04
C LEU A 66 0.34 3.36 22.53
N CYS A 67 -0.48 4.31 23.01
CA CYS A 67 -0.55 4.66 24.43
C CYS A 67 -0.95 3.46 25.32
N LEU A 68 -1.92 2.67 24.88
CA LEU A 68 -2.36 1.46 25.58
C LEU A 68 -1.22 0.42 25.66
N ALA A 69 -0.44 0.26 24.57
CA ALA A 69 0.72 -0.63 24.54
C ALA A 69 1.81 -0.19 25.54
N TYR A 70 2.00 1.12 25.75
CA TYR A 70 2.88 1.63 26.80
C TYR A 70 2.39 1.36 28.23
N GLY A 71 1.15 0.87 28.40
CA GLY A 71 0.50 0.70 29.69
C GLY A 71 0.02 2.01 30.30
N TYR A 72 -0.07 3.08 29.50
CA TYR A 72 -0.93 4.19 29.87
C TYR A 72 -2.38 3.68 29.80
N GLY A 73 -3.26 4.17 30.68
CA GLY A 73 -4.68 3.85 30.60
C GLY A 73 -5.28 4.30 29.26
N PRO A 74 -6.60 4.19 29.05
CA PRO A 74 -7.23 4.83 27.89
C PRO A 74 -6.97 6.35 27.97
N VAL A 75 -6.02 6.82 27.18
CA VAL A 75 -5.66 8.23 27.05
C VAL A 75 -6.02 8.62 25.63
N THR A 76 -6.76 9.72 25.49
CA THR A 76 -7.03 10.29 24.18
C THR A 76 -5.73 10.77 23.56
N TYR A 77 -5.40 10.25 22.37
CA TYR A 77 -4.23 10.72 21.63
C TYR A 77 -4.41 12.22 21.33
N ASN A 78 -3.43 13.01 21.77
CA ASN A 78 -3.47 14.47 21.72
C ASN A 78 -3.08 15.05 20.35
N GLY A 79 -2.82 14.20 19.36
CA GLY A 79 -2.36 14.63 18.04
C GLY A 79 -0.88 15.06 18.01
N GLU A 80 -0.10 14.72 19.03
CA GLU A 80 1.33 15.00 19.05
C GLU A 80 2.12 13.92 18.33
N PHE A 81 3.12 14.34 17.57
CA PHE A 81 4.06 13.45 16.91
C PHE A 81 4.67 12.43 17.89
N ASN A 82 4.72 11.16 17.45
CA ASN A 82 5.37 10.10 18.20
C ASN A 82 6.12 9.18 17.23
N ASP A 83 7.43 9.17 17.37
CA ASP A 83 8.39 8.39 16.57
C ASP A 83 8.85 7.11 17.26
N SER A 84 8.23 6.70 18.37
CA SER A 84 8.80 5.66 19.22
C SER A 84 8.86 4.26 18.59
N PHE A 85 8.18 4.08 17.47
CA PHE A 85 8.24 2.90 16.61
C PHE A 85 9.14 3.11 15.38
N PHE A 86 10.02 4.10 15.43
CA PHE A 86 11.10 4.31 14.46
C PHE A 86 12.45 4.34 15.17
N GLN A 87 13.47 3.87 14.47
CA GLN A 87 14.84 4.28 14.72
C GLN A 87 15.08 5.62 14.03
N VAL A 88 15.70 6.56 14.74
CA VAL A 88 15.89 7.95 14.31
C VAL A 88 17.37 8.26 14.14
N GLU A 89 17.70 9.01 13.09
CA GLU A 89 18.97 9.71 12.95
C GLU A 89 18.79 11.14 13.45
N TYR A 90 19.57 11.54 14.45
CA TYR A 90 19.54 12.91 14.96
C TYR A 90 20.40 13.83 14.07
N ALA A 91 19.88 15.02 13.80
CA ALA A 91 20.57 16.09 13.11
C ALA A 91 21.89 16.44 13.80
N ASP A 92 22.89 16.86 13.02
CA ASP A 92 24.09 17.47 13.58
C ASP A 92 23.70 18.79 14.26
N PRO A 93 23.88 18.94 15.58
CA PRO A 93 23.54 20.17 16.29
C PRO A 93 24.30 21.40 15.79
N GLN A 94 25.37 21.21 15.01
CA GLN A 94 26.20 22.29 14.44
C GLN A 94 25.73 22.74 13.05
N ASP A 95 24.87 21.97 12.37
CA ASP A 95 24.27 22.37 11.09
C ASP A 95 22.84 22.90 11.33
N PRO A 96 22.60 24.22 11.21
CA PRO A 96 21.28 24.80 11.45
C PRO A 96 20.22 24.37 10.42
N ASN A 97 20.61 23.69 9.33
CA ASN A 97 19.70 23.16 8.33
C ASN A 97 19.48 21.64 8.44
N ALA A 98 20.17 20.96 9.36
CA ALA A 98 19.98 19.53 9.56
C ALA A 98 18.68 19.28 10.34
N THR A 99 17.89 18.31 9.89
CA THR A 99 16.70 17.80 10.59
C THR A 99 16.90 16.33 10.90
N ASP A 100 16.34 15.88 12.02
CA ASP A 100 16.24 14.47 12.38
C ASP A 100 15.45 13.73 11.30
N ARG A 101 15.73 12.43 11.16
CA ARG A 101 15.20 11.60 10.09
C ARG A 101 14.70 10.26 10.59
N LEU A 102 13.70 9.74 9.91
CA LEU A 102 13.18 8.40 10.13
C LEU A 102 14.10 7.39 9.42
N LEU A 103 14.93 6.65 10.16
CA LEU A 103 15.82 5.66 9.55
C LEU A 103 15.10 4.36 9.24
N TYR A 104 14.49 3.76 10.25
CA TYR A 104 13.94 2.40 10.14
C TYR A 104 12.66 2.30 10.95
N THR A 105 11.62 1.70 10.36
CA THR A 105 10.41 1.35 11.13
C THR A 105 10.70 0.19 12.07
N ASN A 106 10.60 0.44 13.36
CA ASN A 106 10.58 -0.59 14.37
C ASN A 106 9.16 -0.71 14.92
N PHE A 107 8.33 -1.59 14.35
CA PHE A 107 6.97 -1.88 14.83
C PHE A 107 6.91 -2.51 16.25
N ALA A 108 8.02 -2.47 16.99
CA ALA A 108 8.10 -2.80 18.39
C ALA A 108 8.60 -1.60 19.21
N ILE A 109 7.93 -1.37 20.33
CA ILE A 109 8.33 -0.38 21.31
C ILE A 109 9.23 -1.05 22.34
N ARG A 110 10.43 -0.51 22.53
CA ARG A 110 11.29 -1.00 23.60
C ARG A 110 10.92 -0.36 24.94
N ARG A 111 10.27 -1.11 25.83
CA ARG A 111 9.97 -0.69 27.20
C ARG A 111 11.07 -1.17 28.15
N VAL A 112 11.45 -0.31 29.10
CA VAL A 112 12.21 -0.71 30.29
C VAL A 112 11.20 -0.79 31.44
N PRO A 113 10.85 -1.98 31.94
CA PRO A 113 10.15 -2.09 33.22
C PRO A 113 11.04 -1.41 34.27
N PHE A 114 10.52 -0.50 35.09
CA PHE A 114 11.27 0.00 36.23
C PHE A 114 10.75 -0.68 37.48
N ASP A 115 11.46 -1.70 37.97
CA ASP A 115 11.15 -2.28 39.27
C ASP A 115 11.68 -1.36 40.39
N ARG A 116 10.77 -0.57 40.98
CA ARG A 116 11.07 0.28 42.14
C ARG A 116 11.53 -0.48 43.38
N ALA A 117 11.25 -1.78 43.48
CA ALA A 117 11.49 -2.56 44.69
C ALA A 117 12.89 -3.21 44.75
N SER A 118 13.47 -3.60 43.61
CA SER A 118 14.74 -4.33 43.57
C SER A 118 15.96 -3.46 43.25
N GLY A 119 15.79 -2.26 42.65
CA GLY A 119 16.90 -1.39 42.25
C GLY A 119 17.79 -2.00 41.14
N GLU A 120 17.37 -3.11 40.53
CA GLU A 120 18.12 -3.83 39.51
C GLU A 120 17.65 -3.43 38.10
N LYS A 121 18.60 -3.31 37.17
CA LYS A 121 18.32 -2.95 35.77
C LYS A 121 17.47 -4.04 35.12
N SER A 122 16.23 -3.71 34.78
CA SER A 122 15.27 -4.63 34.22
C SER A 122 15.49 -4.84 32.72
N TYR A 123 15.19 -6.05 32.25
CA TYR A 123 15.26 -6.46 30.86
C TYR A 123 14.37 -5.58 29.97
N PHE A 124 14.80 -5.34 28.72
CA PHE A 124 13.97 -4.69 27.73
C PHE A 124 12.83 -5.63 27.31
N GLU A 125 11.60 -5.15 27.34
CA GLU A 125 10.44 -5.83 26.75
C GLU A 125 10.03 -5.07 25.49
N ASP A 126 10.05 -5.77 24.35
CA ASP A 126 9.56 -5.23 23.10
C ASP A 126 8.03 -5.39 23.09
N VAL A 127 7.30 -4.28 23.22
CA VAL A 127 5.85 -4.25 23.14
C VAL A 127 5.43 -4.06 21.70
N ILE A 128 4.62 -4.99 21.23
CA ILE A 128 4.11 -5.04 19.87
C ILE A 128 2.81 -4.26 19.79
N VAL A 129 2.66 -3.42 18.76
CA VAL A 129 1.43 -2.67 18.48
C VAL A 129 0.81 -3.16 17.19
N ASP A 130 -0.48 -3.47 17.26
CA ASP A 130 -1.27 -3.79 16.09
C ASP A 130 -1.80 -2.48 15.48
N PHE A 131 -1.16 -2.04 14.39
CA PHE A 131 -1.56 -0.85 13.66
C PHE A 131 -2.51 -1.19 12.51
N TYR A 132 -3.37 -0.24 12.15
CA TYR A 132 -4.42 -0.41 11.16
C TYR A 132 -4.33 0.61 10.04
N GLY A 133 -5.00 0.30 8.93
CA GLY A 133 -5.28 1.24 7.85
C GLY A 133 -4.13 1.39 6.87
N THR A 134 -4.02 2.55 6.24
CA THR A 134 -3.00 2.82 5.21
C THR A 134 -1.77 3.42 5.87
N PHE A 135 -0.62 2.77 5.73
CA PHE A 135 0.67 3.32 6.11
C PHE A 135 1.21 4.23 4.99
N ASP A 136 0.75 5.48 5.00
CA ASP A 136 1.19 6.52 4.06
C ASP A 136 2.24 7.42 4.70
N LEU A 137 3.50 7.24 4.29
CA LEU A 137 4.60 8.16 4.58
C LEU A 137 5.20 8.71 3.27
N SER A 138 4.39 8.89 2.23
CA SER A 138 4.85 9.47 0.96
C SER A 138 5.51 10.84 1.16
N GLY A 139 6.61 11.08 0.45
CA GLY A 139 7.40 12.31 0.56
C GLY A 139 8.21 12.46 1.86
N SER A 140 8.13 11.49 2.78
CA SER A 140 8.87 11.50 4.04
C SER A 140 10.37 11.25 3.85
N THR A 141 11.11 11.38 4.95
CA THR A 141 12.54 11.08 5.01
C THR A 141 12.85 9.61 5.30
N LEU A 142 11.84 8.74 5.36
CA LEU A 142 11.99 7.32 5.71
C LEU A 142 13.06 6.64 4.84
N VAL A 143 14.06 6.05 5.48
CA VAL A 143 15.14 5.32 4.80
C VAL A 143 14.79 3.85 4.57
N SER A 144 14.09 3.21 5.50
CA SER A 144 13.77 1.79 5.43
C SER A 144 12.45 1.45 6.11
N LEU A 145 11.56 0.80 5.38
CA LEU A 145 10.42 0.07 5.94
C LEU A 145 10.82 -1.40 6.09
N GLY A 146 10.73 -1.93 7.30
CA GLY A 146 10.99 -3.32 7.61
C GLY A 146 9.72 -4.06 8.02
N THR A 147 9.71 -5.37 7.79
CA THR A 147 8.56 -6.22 8.12
C THR A 147 8.31 -6.21 9.65
N PRO A 148 7.08 -5.92 10.11
CA PRO A 148 6.74 -6.03 11.52
C PRO A 148 6.98 -7.45 12.05
N PHE A 149 7.49 -7.57 13.28
CA PHE A 149 7.68 -8.88 13.94
C PHE A 149 6.36 -9.60 14.26
N SER A 150 5.25 -8.88 14.20
CA SER A 150 3.90 -9.40 14.44
C SER A 150 3.00 -9.15 13.25
N THR A 151 1.79 -9.70 13.34
CA THR A 151 0.70 -9.26 12.47
C THR A 151 0.30 -7.83 12.81
N THR A 152 0.13 -7.01 11.78
CA THR A 152 -0.57 -5.73 11.80
C THR A 152 -1.81 -5.83 10.92
N HIS A 153 -2.78 -4.96 11.13
CA HIS A 153 -3.93 -4.75 10.25
C HIS A 153 -3.72 -3.58 9.28
N ILE A 154 -2.47 -3.26 8.97
CA ILE A 154 -2.15 -2.33 7.88
C ILE A 154 -2.60 -2.97 6.56
N THR A 155 -3.39 -2.23 5.80
CA THR A 155 -4.03 -2.72 4.56
C THR A 155 -3.30 -2.30 3.29
N GLU A 156 -2.55 -1.21 3.37
CA GLU A 156 -1.87 -0.61 2.23
C GLU A 156 -0.59 0.13 2.68
N ILE A 157 0.45 0.04 1.86
CA ILE A 157 1.70 0.82 2.00
C ILE A 157 1.77 1.88 0.90
N GLU A 158 2.01 3.13 1.27
CA GLU A 158 2.27 4.23 0.32
C GLU A 158 3.54 5.00 0.73
N LEU A 159 4.61 4.82 -0.05
CA LEU A 159 5.92 5.41 0.18
C LEU A 159 6.46 6.12 -1.06
N SER A 160 5.60 6.63 -1.93
CA SER A 160 6.04 7.35 -3.13
C SER A 160 6.72 8.68 -2.78
N ASN A 161 7.63 9.12 -3.64
CA ASN A 161 8.40 10.36 -3.51
C ASN A 161 9.32 10.41 -2.28
N CYS A 162 9.64 9.26 -1.68
CA CYS A 162 10.60 9.19 -0.58
C CYS A 162 12.03 9.15 -1.15
N GLU A 163 12.70 10.30 -1.19
CA GLU A 163 14.03 10.43 -1.81
C GLU A 163 15.06 9.51 -1.17
N ARG A 164 14.97 9.29 0.14
CA ARG A 164 15.93 8.51 0.93
C ARG A 164 15.57 7.04 1.10
N LEU A 165 14.42 6.60 0.62
CA LEU A 165 13.98 5.21 0.77
C LEU A 165 14.95 4.29 0.04
N VAL A 166 15.60 3.40 0.78
CA VAL A 166 16.52 2.38 0.27
C VAL A 166 15.88 1.00 0.26
N ILE A 167 15.07 0.70 1.28
CA ILE A 167 14.49 -0.62 1.51
C ILE A 167 12.99 -0.50 1.75
N LEU A 168 12.23 -1.32 1.02
CA LEU A 168 10.82 -1.60 1.26
C LEU A 168 10.66 -3.11 1.50
N ASP A 169 10.61 -3.53 2.75
CA ASP A 169 10.29 -4.89 3.14
C ASP A 169 9.02 -4.88 4.01
N PHE A 170 7.94 -5.42 3.47
CA PHE A 170 6.67 -5.55 4.19
C PHE A 170 6.03 -6.87 3.80
N SER A 171 6.68 -7.96 4.19
CA SER A 171 6.31 -9.31 3.82
C SER A 171 5.46 -10.00 4.88
N ASN A 172 4.70 -11.03 4.46
CA ASN A 172 3.94 -11.90 5.37
C ASN A 172 2.92 -11.17 6.27
N GLN A 173 2.41 -10.01 5.83
CA GLN A 173 1.36 -9.27 6.52
C GLN A 173 -0.01 -9.61 5.90
N PRO A 174 -0.90 -10.34 6.61
CA PRO A 174 -2.08 -10.97 6.02
C PRO A 174 -3.21 -10.01 5.64
N TYR A 175 -3.13 -8.75 6.05
CA TYR A 175 -4.14 -7.73 5.73
C TYR A 175 -3.65 -6.74 4.66
N CYS A 176 -2.35 -6.72 4.37
CA CYS A 176 -1.75 -5.78 3.44
C CYS A 176 -1.81 -6.33 2.02
N THR A 177 -2.73 -5.80 1.23
CA THR A 177 -2.98 -6.26 -0.14
C THR A 177 -2.40 -5.32 -1.19
N GLN A 178 -1.97 -4.12 -0.78
CA GLN A 178 -1.51 -3.08 -1.69
C GLN A 178 -0.20 -2.45 -1.23
N ALA A 179 0.72 -2.20 -2.15
CA ALA A 179 1.94 -1.46 -1.87
C ALA A 179 2.36 -0.59 -3.04
N ARG A 180 2.72 0.67 -2.73
CA ARG A 180 3.25 1.62 -3.69
C ARG A 180 4.52 2.31 -3.19
N ALA A 181 5.52 2.38 -4.06
CA ALA A 181 6.74 3.17 -3.87
C ALA A 181 7.28 3.66 -5.22
N LEU A 182 6.71 4.75 -5.72
CA LEU A 182 7.11 5.39 -6.97
C LEU A 182 7.99 6.62 -6.72
N ASN A 183 8.84 6.98 -7.68
CA ASN A 183 9.73 8.15 -7.56
C ASN A 183 10.68 8.10 -6.34
N CYS A 184 11.16 6.91 -5.99
CA CYS A 184 12.11 6.69 -4.90
C CYS A 184 13.51 6.38 -5.48
N PRO A 185 14.33 7.39 -5.81
CA PRO A 185 15.57 7.23 -6.59
C PRO A 185 16.65 6.41 -5.90
N ASN A 186 16.50 6.09 -4.61
CA ASN A 186 17.44 5.30 -3.84
C ASN A 186 16.93 3.89 -3.50
N LEU A 187 15.75 3.48 -3.99
CA LEU A 187 15.12 2.19 -3.66
C LEU A 187 15.93 1.04 -4.28
N ARG A 188 16.67 0.31 -3.45
CA ARG A 188 17.57 -0.79 -3.86
C ARG A 188 17.10 -2.16 -3.40
N GLY A 189 16.21 -2.23 -2.42
CA GLY A 189 15.64 -3.48 -1.92
C GLY A 189 14.13 -3.41 -1.86
N VAL A 190 13.46 -4.40 -2.44
CA VAL A 190 12.01 -4.57 -2.31
C VAL A 190 11.71 -6.02 -1.96
N ASN A 191 10.92 -6.24 -0.93
CA ASN A 191 10.33 -7.54 -0.60
C ASN A 191 8.85 -7.35 -0.25
N LEU A 192 8.02 -7.61 -1.25
CA LEU A 192 6.57 -7.56 -1.17
C LEU A 192 6.03 -8.96 -1.46
N SER A 193 6.24 -9.87 -0.51
CA SER A 193 5.74 -11.24 -0.54
C SER A 193 4.62 -11.43 0.48
N GLY A 194 3.62 -12.24 0.15
CA GLY A 194 2.43 -12.42 0.98
C GLY A 194 1.16 -12.35 0.15
N VAL A 195 0.19 -11.56 0.60
CA VAL A 195 -1.18 -11.54 0.04
C VAL A 195 -1.47 -10.33 -0.82
N TYR A 196 -0.46 -9.80 -1.52
CA TYR A 196 -0.64 -8.62 -2.37
C TYR A 196 -1.53 -8.93 -3.58
N THR A 197 -2.42 -8.00 -3.91
CA THR A 197 -3.23 -8.00 -5.13
C THR A 197 -2.91 -6.82 -6.03
N ASN A 198 -2.18 -5.81 -5.51
CA ASN A 198 -1.70 -4.66 -6.26
C ASN A 198 -0.32 -4.20 -5.75
N ILE A 199 0.67 -4.17 -6.63
CA ILE A 199 2.03 -3.69 -6.35
C ILE A 199 2.42 -2.67 -7.41
N GLU A 200 2.84 -1.48 -6.98
CA GLU A 200 3.37 -0.44 -7.85
C GLU A 200 4.69 0.12 -7.31
N VAL A 201 5.82 -0.39 -7.77
CA VAL A 201 7.14 0.01 -7.26
C VAL A 201 8.10 0.27 -8.41
N GLN A 202 9.02 1.22 -8.23
CA GLN A 202 10.11 1.43 -9.18
C GLN A 202 11.45 1.31 -8.48
N PRO A 203 12.10 0.13 -8.56
CA PRO A 203 13.49 -0.02 -8.17
C PRO A 203 14.39 0.97 -8.90
N ARG A 204 15.45 1.43 -8.22
CA ARG A 204 16.36 2.47 -8.71
C ARG A 204 16.95 2.21 -10.09
N LEU A 205 17.27 0.95 -10.40
CA LEU A 205 17.89 0.58 -11.68
C LEU A 205 16.87 0.35 -12.80
N PHE A 206 15.58 0.31 -12.48
CA PHE A 206 14.54 0.10 -13.48
C PHE A 206 14.16 1.42 -14.15
N SER A 207 14.10 1.39 -15.47
CA SER A 207 13.77 2.54 -16.31
C SER A 207 12.28 2.91 -16.22
N ARG A 208 11.45 1.91 -15.88
CA ARG A 208 10.00 2.06 -15.67
C ARG A 208 9.54 1.30 -14.43
N PRO A 209 8.37 1.64 -13.85
CA PRO A 209 7.83 0.92 -12.71
C PRO A 209 7.46 -0.54 -13.02
N VAL A 210 7.50 -1.37 -11.98
CA VAL A 210 6.81 -2.65 -11.87
C VAL A 210 5.40 -2.37 -11.36
N ARG A 211 4.40 -2.78 -12.16
CA ARG A 211 2.98 -2.74 -11.83
C ARG A 211 2.44 -4.15 -11.96
N LEU A 212 2.06 -4.73 -10.83
CA LEU A 212 1.50 -6.07 -10.76
C LEU A 212 0.13 -5.97 -10.12
N ASN A 213 -0.86 -6.59 -10.75
CA ASN A 213 -2.20 -6.70 -10.20
C ASN A 213 -2.74 -8.12 -10.40
N THR A 214 -3.83 -8.44 -9.70
CA THR A 214 -4.54 -9.71 -9.86
C THR A 214 -5.88 -9.53 -10.57
N LEU A 215 -6.28 -10.56 -11.28
CA LEU A 215 -7.65 -10.77 -11.74
C LEU A 215 -8.13 -12.11 -11.14
N GLY A 216 -9.20 -12.10 -10.34
CA GLY A 216 -9.62 -13.24 -9.53
C GLY A 216 -8.93 -13.31 -8.15
N SER A 217 -9.03 -14.47 -7.50
CA SER A 217 -8.76 -14.64 -6.06
C SER A 217 -7.30 -14.92 -5.69
N GLY A 218 -6.35 -14.80 -6.61
CA GLY A 218 -4.95 -15.06 -6.34
C GLY A 218 -4.19 -13.85 -5.80
N THR A 219 -2.89 -14.00 -5.68
CA THR A 219 -1.96 -13.02 -5.11
C THR A 219 -0.73 -12.87 -6.00
N VAL A 220 -0.06 -11.73 -5.90
CA VAL A 220 1.20 -11.42 -6.57
C VAL A 220 2.28 -11.11 -5.54
N SER A 221 3.53 -11.25 -5.96
CA SER A 221 4.68 -10.87 -5.17
C SER A 221 5.76 -10.26 -6.04
N PHE A 222 6.56 -9.40 -5.43
CA PHE A 222 7.73 -8.83 -6.07
C PHE A 222 8.91 -8.75 -5.10
N VAL A 223 10.05 -9.26 -5.53
CA VAL A 223 11.30 -9.24 -4.78
C VAL A 223 12.41 -8.68 -5.66
N TYR A 224 13.17 -7.71 -5.17
CA TYR A 224 14.30 -7.08 -5.87
C TYR A 224 15.45 -6.82 -4.90
N GLY A 225 16.70 -7.13 -5.31
CA GLY A 225 17.91 -6.97 -4.49
C GLY A 225 18.28 -8.18 -3.62
N GLU A 226 17.90 -9.38 -4.09
CA GLU A 226 18.01 -10.77 -3.60
C GLU A 226 18.31 -11.13 -2.12
N SER A 227 17.53 -12.11 -1.66
CA SER A 227 17.96 -13.31 -0.92
C SER A 227 18.41 -13.17 0.54
N GLY A 228 17.43 -13.29 1.44
CA GLY A 228 17.53 -14.15 2.63
C GLY A 228 18.43 -13.72 3.79
N THR A 229 19.41 -12.83 3.60
CA THR A 229 20.26 -12.30 4.69
C THR A 229 20.77 -10.87 4.49
N GLU A 230 20.80 -10.33 3.26
CA GLU A 230 21.26 -8.95 3.03
C GLU A 230 20.39 -8.23 2.00
N ILE A 231 19.32 -7.58 2.46
CA ILE A 231 18.60 -6.60 1.64
C ILE A 231 19.56 -5.42 1.36
N GLY A 232 19.89 -5.16 0.09
CA GLY A 232 20.78 -4.07 -0.32
C GLY A 232 21.83 -4.42 -1.37
N GLY A 233 21.87 -5.67 -1.86
CA GLY A 233 22.64 -6.03 -3.05
C GLY A 233 22.01 -5.44 -4.32
N GLU A 234 22.82 -4.83 -5.20
CA GLU A 234 22.35 -4.39 -6.52
C GLU A 234 22.29 -5.62 -7.44
N THR A 235 21.21 -6.41 -7.37
CA THR A 235 20.85 -7.30 -8.47
C THR A 235 20.07 -6.49 -9.50
N GLU A 236 20.46 -6.60 -10.77
CA GLU A 236 19.69 -6.01 -11.87
C GLU A 236 18.42 -6.82 -12.18
N THR A 237 18.17 -7.90 -11.42
CA THR A 237 17.03 -8.80 -11.56
C THR A 237 16.04 -8.62 -10.42
N GLY A 238 14.75 -8.59 -10.77
CA GLY A 238 13.63 -8.75 -9.87
C GLY A 238 12.91 -10.07 -10.13
N SER A 239 12.41 -10.69 -9.06
CA SER A 239 11.57 -11.89 -9.11
C SER A 239 10.11 -11.47 -8.97
N VAL A 240 9.29 -11.89 -9.94
CA VAL A 240 7.84 -11.71 -9.95
C VAL A 240 7.23 -13.09 -9.70
N GLY A 241 6.27 -13.17 -8.78
CA GLY A 241 5.60 -14.43 -8.46
C GLY A 241 4.10 -14.28 -8.33
N ALA A 242 3.37 -15.34 -8.65
CA ALA A 242 1.91 -15.44 -8.54
C ALA A 242 1.53 -16.68 -7.73
N GLN A 243 0.59 -16.55 -6.80
CA GLN A 243 0.10 -17.68 -5.99
C GLN A 243 -1.43 -17.68 -5.90
N GLY A 244 -2.02 -18.85 -6.12
CA GLY A 244 -3.46 -19.06 -6.11
C GLY A 244 -3.85 -20.30 -6.91
N GLU A 245 -5.09 -20.77 -6.73
CA GLU A 245 -5.64 -21.81 -7.59
C GLU A 245 -5.95 -21.26 -8.99
N ASN A 246 -5.89 -22.12 -10.01
CA ASN A 246 -6.30 -21.79 -11.37
C ASN A 246 -5.51 -20.63 -12.03
N PHE A 247 -4.21 -20.53 -11.77
CA PHE A 247 -3.37 -19.55 -12.47
C PHE A 247 -3.39 -19.80 -14.00
N LEU A 248 -3.86 -18.81 -14.75
CA LEU A 248 -4.02 -18.83 -16.22
C LEU A 248 -2.87 -18.15 -16.96
N GLY A 249 -1.99 -17.44 -16.24
CA GLY A 249 -0.86 -16.71 -16.82
C GLY A 249 -0.83 -15.24 -16.42
N TRP A 250 0.31 -14.63 -16.71
CA TRP A 250 0.55 -13.20 -16.64
C TRP A 250 0.13 -12.55 -17.95
N TYR A 251 -0.74 -11.55 -17.91
CA TYR A 251 -1.19 -10.80 -19.07
C TYR A 251 -0.60 -9.39 -19.07
N SER A 252 -0.11 -8.95 -20.21
CA SER A 252 0.39 -7.60 -20.43
C SER A 252 -0.09 -7.10 -21.80
N GLU A 253 -0.56 -5.86 -21.86
CA GLU A 253 -1.04 -5.23 -23.09
C GLU A 253 -2.09 -6.07 -23.85
N GLY A 254 -2.96 -6.78 -23.12
CA GLY A 254 -4.02 -7.60 -23.71
C GLY A 254 -3.63 -8.99 -24.18
N SER A 255 -2.39 -9.42 -23.92
CA SER A 255 -1.88 -10.72 -24.35
C SER A 255 -1.10 -11.42 -23.24
N ILE A 256 -0.96 -12.73 -23.34
CA ILE A 256 -0.16 -13.50 -22.38
C ILE A 256 1.32 -13.11 -22.51
N HIS A 257 1.89 -12.65 -21.41
CA HIS A 257 3.30 -12.34 -21.23
C HIS A 257 4.10 -13.58 -20.78
N SER A 258 3.56 -14.31 -19.80
CA SER A 258 4.18 -15.53 -19.25
C SER A 258 3.11 -16.53 -18.82
N ALA A 259 3.33 -17.82 -19.08
CA ALA A 259 2.54 -18.92 -18.53
C ALA A 259 3.14 -19.47 -17.22
N GLU A 260 4.37 -19.10 -16.89
CA GLU A 260 5.02 -19.46 -15.63
C GLU A 260 4.56 -18.51 -14.52
N ALA A 261 4.18 -19.07 -13.37
CA ALA A 261 3.72 -18.29 -12.22
C ALA A 261 4.84 -17.40 -11.66
N ASP A 262 6.07 -17.92 -11.67
CA ASP A 262 7.27 -17.23 -11.20
C ASP A 262 8.23 -17.00 -12.37
N PHE A 263 8.70 -15.76 -12.53
CA PHE A 263 9.68 -15.41 -13.55
C PHE A 263 10.54 -14.21 -13.12
N GLU A 264 11.69 -14.06 -13.78
CA GLU A 264 12.61 -12.95 -13.53
C GLU A 264 12.44 -11.83 -14.55
N ILE A 265 12.60 -10.60 -14.08
CA ILE A 265 12.61 -9.39 -14.91
C ILE A 265 13.89 -8.59 -14.68
N THR A 266 14.37 -7.89 -15.69
CA THR A 266 15.54 -7.00 -15.62
C THR A 266 15.20 -5.52 -15.71
N ASP A 267 13.93 -5.20 -15.93
CA ASP A 267 13.38 -3.85 -15.95
C ASP A 267 11.88 -3.92 -15.61
N GLY A 268 11.24 -2.77 -15.37
CA GLY A 268 9.84 -2.73 -14.98
C GLY A 268 8.89 -3.37 -15.99
N ILE A 269 7.71 -3.76 -15.52
CA ILE A 269 6.66 -4.42 -16.30
C ILE A 269 5.30 -3.92 -15.82
N SER A 270 4.28 -3.95 -16.68
CA SER A 270 2.89 -3.85 -16.25
C SER A 270 2.21 -5.16 -16.60
N ALA A 271 1.86 -5.97 -15.60
CA ALA A 271 1.30 -7.30 -15.83
C ALA A 271 0.24 -7.68 -14.79
N THR A 272 -0.79 -8.39 -15.25
CA THR A 272 -1.88 -8.89 -14.42
C THR A 272 -1.78 -10.41 -14.31
N ALA A 273 -1.65 -10.93 -13.10
CA ALA A 273 -1.77 -12.36 -12.82
C ALA A 273 -3.26 -12.74 -12.86
N CYS A 274 -3.63 -13.61 -13.80
CA CYS A 274 -5.02 -14.01 -13.97
C CYS A 274 -5.27 -15.38 -13.35
N PHE A 275 -6.23 -15.44 -12.44
CA PHE A 275 -6.73 -16.66 -11.78
C PHE A 275 -8.20 -16.94 -12.14
N ALA A 276 -8.81 -15.99 -12.84
CA ALA A 276 -10.12 -16.05 -13.44
C ALA A 276 -10.08 -15.21 -14.73
N GLY A 277 -11.12 -15.31 -15.55
CA GLY A 277 -11.30 -14.55 -16.80
C GLY A 277 -11.53 -15.43 -18.02
N ASP A 278 -11.20 -16.72 -17.98
CA ASP A 278 -11.49 -17.72 -19.03
C ASP A 278 -12.91 -18.27 -18.84
N SER A 279 -13.90 -17.39 -19.03
CA SER A 279 -15.31 -17.67 -18.74
C SER A 279 -15.87 -18.83 -19.58
N ASN A 280 -15.36 -19.02 -20.80
CA ASN A 280 -15.82 -20.09 -21.70
C ASN A 280 -15.00 -21.40 -21.57
N ALA A 281 -13.95 -21.42 -20.75
CA ALA A 281 -13.04 -22.54 -20.50
C ALA A 281 -12.33 -23.07 -21.76
N ASP A 282 -11.98 -22.17 -22.69
CA ASP A 282 -11.22 -22.52 -23.90
C ASP A 282 -9.69 -22.46 -23.73
N GLY A 283 -9.24 -22.05 -22.55
CA GLY A 283 -7.83 -21.97 -22.16
C GLY A 283 -7.17 -20.63 -22.52
N SER A 284 -7.92 -19.62 -22.94
CA SER A 284 -7.41 -18.29 -23.28
C SER A 284 -8.35 -17.19 -22.82
N ILE A 285 -7.81 -16.12 -22.25
CA ILE A 285 -8.64 -14.96 -21.86
C ILE A 285 -8.77 -14.02 -23.05
N THR A 286 -9.97 -13.92 -23.61
CA THR A 286 -10.28 -13.12 -24.79
C THR A 286 -11.52 -12.24 -24.61
N MET A 287 -11.80 -11.38 -25.60
CA MET A 287 -13.06 -10.63 -25.64
C MET A 287 -14.30 -11.54 -25.71
N GLN A 288 -14.17 -12.82 -26.09
CA GLN A 288 -15.29 -13.76 -26.07
C GLN A 288 -15.72 -14.08 -24.64
N ASP A 289 -14.77 -14.15 -23.71
CA ASP A 289 -15.04 -14.37 -22.29
C ASP A 289 -15.75 -13.18 -21.67
N ALA A 290 -15.29 -11.96 -21.98
CA ALA A 290 -15.98 -10.75 -21.57
C ALA A 290 -17.44 -10.72 -22.08
N ILE A 291 -17.68 -11.15 -23.32
CA ILE A 291 -19.04 -11.25 -23.88
C ILE A 291 -19.84 -12.37 -23.19
N ALA A 292 -19.22 -13.51 -22.88
CA ALA A 292 -19.85 -14.61 -22.17
C ALA A 292 -20.31 -14.17 -20.77
N ALA A 293 -19.40 -13.58 -19.98
CA ALA A 293 -19.69 -13.00 -18.67
C ALA A 293 -20.78 -11.91 -18.77
N LEU A 294 -20.70 -11.01 -19.75
CA LEU A 294 -21.72 -9.96 -19.93
C LEU A 294 -23.11 -10.55 -20.20
N ARG A 295 -23.19 -11.56 -21.08
CA ARG A 295 -24.47 -12.19 -21.40
C ARG A 295 -25.03 -12.98 -20.21
N ALA A 296 -24.17 -13.59 -19.39
CA ALA A 296 -24.57 -14.21 -18.12
C ALA A 296 -25.11 -13.15 -17.15
N ALA A 297 -24.40 -12.04 -16.97
CA ALA A 297 -24.82 -10.93 -16.12
C ALA A 297 -26.17 -10.31 -16.52
N VAL A 298 -26.50 -10.27 -17.83
CA VAL A 298 -27.81 -9.78 -18.31
C VAL A 298 -28.88 -10.87 -18.45
N GLY A 299 -28.58 -12.14 -18.12
CA GLY A 299 -29.53 -13.25 -18.13
C GLY A 299 -29.91 -13.77 -19.52
N VAL A 300 -29.04 -13.63 -20.52
CA VAL A 300 -29.27 -14.03 -21.92
C VAL A 300 -28.50 -15.30 -22.31
N THR A 301 -27.70 -15.86 -21.40
CA THR A 301 -26.92 -17.09 -21.60
C THR A 301 -27.43 -18.22 -20.72
N ASP A 302 -27.32 -19.46 -21.21
CA ASP A 302 -27.50 -20.66 -20.39
C ASP A 302 -26.30 -20.80 -19.44
N MET A 303 -26.56 -20.81 -18.13
CA MET A 303 -25.51 -20.89 -17.11
C MET A 303 -24.64 -22.15 -17.22
N ASN A 304 -25.09 -23.19 -17.95
CA ASN A 304 -24.28 -24.38 -18.20
C ASN A 304 -23.16 -24.18 -19.24
N SER A 305 -23.11 -23.04 -19.93
CA SER A 305 -22.08 -22.73 -20.93
C SER A 305 -21.01 -21.74 -20.43
N ILE A 306 -20.98 -21.45 -19.12
CA ILE A 306 -20.01 -20.55 -18.51
C ILE A 306 -19.45 -21.20 -17.25
N ASP A 307 -18.14 -21.08 -17.03
CA ASP A 307 -17.55 -21.45 -15.75
C ASP A 307 -17.73 -20.28 -14.78
N PHE A 308 -18.51 -20.50 -13.73
CA PHE A 308 -18.81 -19.47 -12.73
C PHE A 308 -17.55 -18.96 -12.04
N ALA A 309 -16.62 -19.85 -11.67
CA ALA A 309 -15.41 -19.45 -10.95
C ALA A 309 -14.48 -18.63 -11.84
N MET A 310 -14.49 -18.87 -13.15
CA MET A 310 -13.73 -18.09 -14.12
C MET A 310 -14.42 -16.80 -14.54
N ALA A 311 -15.73 -16.67 -14.32
CA ALA A 311 -16.50 -15.49 -14.69
C ALA A 311 -16.66 -14.49 -13.55
N ASP A 312 -16.60 -14.91 -12.27
CA ASP A 312 -16.63 -14.06 -11.08
C ASP A 312 -15.21 -13.55 -10.75
N VAL A 313 -14.69 -12.67 -11.60
CA VAL A 313 -13.31 -12.18 -11.52
C VAL A 313 -13.10 -11.14 -10.43
N ASP A 314 -14.16 -10.47 -9.98
CA ASP A 314 -14.12 -9.55 -8.85
C ASP A 314 -14.37 -10.22 -7.49
N CYS A 315 -14.64 -11.53 -7.50
CA CYS A 315 -14.87 -12.37 -6.33
C CYS A 315 -16.04 -11.87 -5.45
N SER A 316 -17.03 -11.23 -6.07
CA SER A 316 -18.24 -10.75 -5.37
C SER A 316 -19.22 -11.87 -5.04
N GLY A 317 -19.01 -13.07 -5.56
CA GLY A 317 -19.91 -14.21 -5.43
C GLY A 317 -21.07 -14.17 -6.43
N ASN A 318 -21.01 -13.32 -7.46
CA ASN A 318 -22.01 -13.24 -8.53
C ASN A 318 -21.35 -12.81 -9.86
N ILE A 319 -21.84 -13.31 -10.99
CA ILE A 319 -21.41 -12.82 -12.30
C ILE A 319 -22.18 -11.54 -12.65
N GLY A 320 -21.50 -10.42 -12.61
CA GLY A 320 -22.01 -9.08 -12.90
C GLY A 320 -21.39 -8.42 -14.13
N ILE A 321 -21.90 -7.22 -14.46
CA ILE A 321 -21.28 -6.34 -15.46
C ILE A 321 -19.85 -5.94 -15.07
N PRO A 322 -19.50 -5.72 -13.78
CA PRO A 322 -18.12 -5.46 -13.37
C PRO A 322 -17.13 -6.53 -13.84
N ASP A 323 -17.51 -7.81 -13.75
CA ASP A 323 -16.66 -8.91 -14.19
C ASP A 323 -16.34 -8.86 -15.67
N ALA A 324 -17.39 -8.74 -16.49
CA ALA A 324 -17.26 -8.63 -17.94
C ALA A 324 -16.39 -7.42 -18.33
N LEU A 325 -16.52 -6.31 -17.60
CA LEU A 325 -15.74 -5.11 -17.84
C LEU A 325 -14.27 -5.31 -17.45
N ALA A 326 -13.99 -6.00 -16.34
CA ALA A 326 -12.62 -6.32 -15.92
C ALA A 326 -11.92 -7.22 -16.95
N ILE A 327 -12.60 -8.27 -17.43
CA ILE A 327 -12.07 -9.13 -18.50
C ILE A 327 -11.84 -8.32 -19.79
N ALA A 328 -12.79 -7.46 -20.19
CA ALA A 328 -12.62 -6.62 -21.37
C ALA A 328 -11.42 -5.67 -21.25
N ARG A 329 -11.22 -5.05 -20.07
CA ARG A 329 -10.07 -4.17 -19.81
C ARG A 329 -8.74 -4.93 -19.87
N LEU A 330 -8.72 -6.16 -19.37
CA LEU A 330 -7.57 -7.06 -19.53
C LEU A 330 -7.23 -7.23 -21.00
N CYS A 331 -8.18 -7.69 -21.81
CA CYS A 331 -7.96 -7.96 -23.23
C CYS A 331 -7.61 -6.70 -24.05
N MET A 332 -8.00 -5.52 -23.58
CA MET A 332 -7.63 -4.25 -24.20
C MET A 332 -6.28 -3.69 -23.70
N GLY A 333 -5.67 -4.30 -22.68
CA GLY A 333 -4.41 -3.84 -22.09
C GLY A 333 -4.53 -2.56 -21.27
N VAL A 334 -5.68 -2.32 -20.63
CA VAL A 334 -5.99 -1.08 -19.88
C VAL A 334 -6.44 -1.33 -18.44
N LEU A 335 -5.99 -2.45 -17.85
CA LEU A 335 -6.23 -2.80 -16.46
C LEU A 335 -5.30 -2.05 -15.51
#